data_AF-A0A821DG81-F1
#
_entry.id   AF-A0A821DG81-F1
#
_cell.length_a   1.000
_cell.length_b   1.000
_cell.length_c   1.000
_cell.angle_alpha   90.00
_cell.angle_beta   90.00
_cell.angle_gamma   90.00
#
_symmetry.space_group_name_H-M   'P 1'
#
loop_
_entity.id
_entity.type
_entity.pdbx_description
1 polymer ?
#
loop_
_entity_poly.entity_id
_entity_poly.type
_entity_poly.pdbx_seq_one_letter_code
_entity_poly.pdbx_strand_id
1 'polypeptide(L)'
;MSGVSEAYSNAESWQSRREILSIVTPKISLKLRQLFIPGLTGYRFSAARLHAAKYGVGSSVETTKKVVQRFDDHQIVHFIDFIVSPHVCTDLPFGEKVLKLSSVVELFIPNTIRNMGATRIIDQYFHYCKEMCSDLEPLGKNSLITILDTCKASTRKSLQGINYFAAEAGEAFDGIRKMLEDKVTLCTDSERLIENLKRARFYLKSDYKVHVTRSSNIADHCCVYALSDPNGRNFAQDCDHEHDESCIECSNLTSTLNEIQRLIEETETDEELFDRAMKKFQSYRESIEAWKAHLLRSINQDLRRENLLDNLSNDEIYLNLDWTMKFLPVKSRELQSEFF
;
A
#
# COMPACT_ATOMS: atom_id res chain seq x y z
N MET A 1 3.10 -19.09 -59.57
CA MET A 1 2.11 -18.17 -58.95
C MET A 1 1.23 -18.88 -57.91
N SER A 2 0.75 -20.11 -58.17
CA SER A 2 -0.03 -20.91 -57.21
C SER A 2 0.68 -21.10 -55.85
N GLY A 3 1.94 -21.57 -55.83
CA GLY A 3 2.66 -21.77 -54.56
C GLY A 3 2.93 -20.49 -53.73
N VAL A 4 2.99 -19.32 -54.36
CA VAL A 4 3.16 -18.04 -53.62
C VAL A 4 1.82 -17.58 -53.03
N SER A 5 0.71 -17.85 -53.71
CA SER A 5 -0.64 -17.56 -53.20
C SER A 5 -0.98 -18.44 -51.99
N GLU A 6 -0.61 -19.71 -52.06
CA GLU A 6 -0.75 -20.66 -50.95
C GLU A 6 0.11 -20.25 -49.75
N ALA A 7 1.41 -19.99 -49.96
CA ALA A 7 2.31 -19.53 -48.90
C ALA A 7 1.85 -18.20 -48.27
N TYR A 8 1.33 -17.27 -49.06
CA TYR A 8 0.80 -16.00 -48.55
C TYR A 8 -0.46 -16.21 -47.69
N SER A 9 -1.33 -17.14 -48.07
CA SER A 9 -2.57 -17.44 -47.34
C SER A 9 -2.26 -18.14 -46.01
N ASN A 10 -1.27 -19.03 -46.00
CA ASN A 10 -0.85 -19.80 -44.83
C ASN A 10 0.06 -19.02 -43.87
N ALA A 11 0.58 -17.86 -44.25
CA ALA A 11 1.41 -17.05 -43.37
C ALA A 11 0.58 -16.34 -42.28
N GLU A 12 0.98 -16.48 -41.02
CA GLU A 12 0.28 -15.95 -39.84
C GLU A 12 0.53 -14.45 -39.63
N SER A 13 1.74 -13.99 -39.91
CA SER A 13 2.14 -12.60 -39.67
C SER A 13 2.10 -11.76 -40.94
N TRP A 14 1.84 -10.45 -40.79
CA TRP A 14 1.95 -9.52 -41.91
C TRP A 14 3.39 -9.41 -42.43
N GLN A 15 4.40 -9.61 -41.58
CA GLN A 15 5.81 -9.56 -41.97
C GLN A 15 6.14 -10.68 -42.95
N SER A 16 5.82 -11.93 -42.60
CA SER A 16 6.01 -13.10 -43.47
C SER A 16 5.21 -12.98 -44.77
N ARG A 17 3.97 -12.48 -44.69
CA ARG A 17 3.15 -12.15 -45.87
C ARG A 17 3.82 -11.13 -46.79
N ARG A 18 4.46 -10.09 -46.24
CA ARG A 18 5.17 -9.07 -47.01
C ARG A 18 6.44 -9.63 -47.66
N GLU A 19 7.18 -10.49 -46.97
CA GLU A 19 8.37 -11.18 -47.48
C GLU A 19 8.00 -12.08 -48.67
N ILE A 20 6.98 -12.93 -48.51
CA ILE A 20 6.46 -13.82 -49.55
C ILE A 20 5.97 -13.03 -50.77
N LEU A 21 5.24 -11.92 -50.54
CA LEU A 21 4.80 -11.05 -51.64
C LEU A 21 5.98 -10.39 -52.37
N SER A 22 7.06 -10.06 -51.67
CA SER A 22 8.24 -9.39 -52.22
C SER A 22 8.96 -10.24 -53.28
N ILE A 23 8.80 -11.56 -53.23
CA ILE A 23 9.37 -12.52 -54.21
C ILE A 23 8.91 -12.21 -55.63
N VAL A 24 7.64 -11.83 -55.72
CA VAL A 24 6.95 -11.72 -57.00
C VAL A 24 6.71 -10.25 -57.37
N THR A 25 6.60 -9.30 -56.40
CA THR A 25 6.04 -7.93 -56.66
C THR A 25 6.86 -7.09 -57.63
N PRO A 26 8.19 -7.29 -57.78
CA PRO A 26 8.97 -6.60 -58.79
C PRO A 26 8.65 -7.05 -60.22
N LYS A 27 8.19 -8.30 -60.40
CA LYS A 27 8.10 -8.94 -61.73
C LYS A 27 6.72 -8.88 -62.38
N ILE A 28 5.68 -8.44 -61.65
CA ILE A 28 4.30 -8.44 -62.15
C ILE A 28 3.54 -7.17 -61.80
N SER A 29 2.56 -6.81 -62.63
CA SER A 29 1.69 -5.65 -62.43
C SER A 29 0.58 -5.95 -61.40
N LEU A 30 0.03 -4.90 -60.82
CA LEU A 30 -1.01 -5.00 -59.78
C LEU A 30 -2.31 -5.65 -60.31
N LYS A 31 -2.67 -5.37 -61.57
CA LYS A 31 -3.85 -5.95 -62.23
C LYS A 31 -3.73 -7.46 -62.44
N LEU A 32 -2.54 -7.94 -62.82
CA LEU A 32 -2.25 -9.36 -63.03
C LEU A 32 -2.26 -10.19 -61.73
N ARG A 33 -2.26 -9.55 -60.56
CA ARG A 33 -2.18 -10.23 -59.25
C ARG A 33 -3.49 -10.48 -58.55
N GLN A 34 -4.48 -9.60 -58.73
CA GLN A 34 -5.78 -9.79 -58.11
C GLN A 34 -6.45 -11.09 -58.59
N LEU A 35 -6.04 -11.58 -59.76
CA LEU A 35 -6.36 -12.91 -60.30
C LEU A 35 -5.81 -14.08 -59.46
N PHE A 36 -4.67 -13.92 -58.78
CA PHE A 36 -3.99 -15.01 -58.06
C PHE A 36 -4.11 -14.90 -56.53
N ILE A 37 -4.27 -13.69 -55.98
CA ILE A 37 -4.51 -13.45 -54.55
C ILE A 37 -5.69 -12.47 -54.42
N PRO A 38 -6.93 -12.98 -54.34
CA PRO A 38 -8.12 -12.15 -54.17
C PRO A 38 -8.02 -11.32 -52.87
N GLY A 39 -8.38 -10.03 -52.94
CA GLY A 39 -8.38 -9.14 -51.77
C GLY A 39 -7.04 -8.50 -51.39
N LEU A 40 -5.97 -8.70 -52.18
CA LEU A 40 -4.70 -8.00 -51.94
C LEU A 40 -4.82 -6.50 -52.24
N THR A 41 -4.67 -5.66 -51.22
CA THR A 41 -4.70 -4.19 -51.35
C THR A 41 -3.47 -3.64 -52.09
N GLY A 42 -3.64 -2.51 -52.78
CA GLY A 42 -2.52 -1.84 -53.45
C GLY A 42 -1.44 -1.35 -52.49
N TYR A 43 -1.81 -0.98 -51.26
CA TYR A 43 -0.84 -0.64 -50.22
C TYR A 43 0.10 -1.82 -49.89
N ARG A 44 -0.46 -3.01 -49.63
CA ARG A 44 0.32 -4.22 -49.30
C ARG A 44 1.26 -4.62 -50.44
N PHE A 45 0.81 -4.45 -51.67
CA PHE A 45 1.58 -4.70 -52.87
C PHE A 45 2.76 -3.71 -53.01
N SER A 46 2.51 -2.41 -52.87
CA SER A 46 3.55 -1.38 -52.92
C SER A 46 4.55 -1.53 -51.77
N ALA A 47 4.08 -1.87 -50.57
CA ALA A 47 4.93 -2.14 -49.41
C ALA A 47 5.86 -3.35 -49.63
N ALA A 48 5.37 -4.43 -50.25
CA ALA A 48 6.19 -5.58 -50.59
C ALA A 48 7.18 -5.30 -51.74
N ARG A 49 6.83 -4.42 -52.68
CA ARG A 49 7.75 -3.98 -53.73
C ARG A 49 8.87 -3.09 -53.17
N LEU A 50 8.52 -2.16 -52.28
CA LEU A 50 9.49 -1.35 -51.55
C LEU A 50 10.42 -2.23 -50.70
N HIS A 51 9.88 -3.26 -50.07
CA HIS A 51 10.65 -4.25 -49.34
C HIS A 51 11.68 -4.96 -50.22
N ALA A 52 11.25 -5.48 -51.38
CA ALA A 52 12.14 -6.13 -52.35
C ALA A 52 13.26 -5.18 -52.82
N ALA A 53 12.93 -3.91 -53.05
CA ALA A 53 13.90 -2.90 -53.49
C ALA A 53 14.91 -2.51 -52.40
N LYS A 54 14.46 -2.46 -51.13
CA LYS A 54 15.28 -1.95 -50.02
C LYS A 54 16.10 -3.03 -49.30
N TYR A 55 15.56 -4.23 -49.15
CA TYR A 55 16.17 -5.31 -48.36
C TYR A 55 16.49 -6.56 -49.19
N GLY A 56 16.06 -6.60 -50.45
CA GLY A 56 16.20 -7.75 -51.33
C GLY A 56 14.95 -8.63 -51.38
N VAL A 57 14.82 -9.40 -52.45
CA VAL A 57 13.68 -10.25 -52.77
C VAL A 57 13.58 -11.41 -51.77
N GLY A 58 12.48 -11.51 -51.02
CA GLY A 58 12.25 -12.59 -50.05
C GLY A 58 13.16 -12.56 -48.82
N SER A 59 13.87 -11.46 -48.58
CA SER A 59 14.74 -11.28 -47.41
C SER A 59 13.91 -11.25 -46.13
N SER A 60 14.40 -11.90 -45.06
CA SER A 60 13.81 -11.73 -43.74
C SER A 60 14.48 -10.56 -43.03
N VAL A 61 13.67 -9.64 -42.49
CA VAL A 61 14.16 -8.49 -41.73
C VAL A 61 13.73 -8.66 -40.28
N GLU A 62 14.69 -8.93 -39.40
CA GLU A 62 14.45 -8.93 -37.96
C GLU A 62 14.00 -7.53 -37.54
N THR A 63 12.73 -7.40 -37.17
CA THR A 63 12.26 -6.19 -36.50
C THR A 63 12.81 -6.19 -35.09
N THR A 64 13.95 -5.54 -34.87
CA THR A 64 14.36 -5.13 -33.53
C THR A 64 13.24 -4.25 -32.97
N LYS A 65 12.49 -4.75 -31.99
CA LYS A 65 11.54 -3.92 -31.24
C LYS A 65 12.37 -2.81 -30.60
N LYS A 66 12.27 -1.59 -31.14
CA LYS A 66 12.81 -0.41 -30.46
C LYS A 66 12.00 -0.24 -29.18
N VAL A 67 12.56 -0.71 -28.06
CA VAL A 67 12.05 -0.34 -26.74
C VAL A 67 12.39 1.14 -26.58
N VAL A 68 11.40 2.00 -26.72
CA VAL A 68 11.57 3.42 -26.39
C VAL A 68 11.43 3.51 -24.89
N GLN A 69 12.55 3.67 -24.19
CA GLN A 69 12.56 4.00 -22.77
C GLN A 69 12.02 5.43 -22.63
N ARG A 70 10.83 5.57 -22.03
CA ARG A 70 10.13 6.85 -21.85
C ARG A 70 10.16 7.34 -20.39
N PHE A 71 11.00 6.73 -19.57
CA PHE A 71 11.08 6.97 -18.14
C PHE A 71 12.52 7.28 -17.76
N ASP A 72 12.69 8.17 -16.79
CA ASP A 72 13.98 8.46 -16.18
C ASP A 72 14.28 7.42 -15.10
N ASP A 73 15.51 6.90 -15.10
CA ASP A 73 15.93 5.82 -14.21
C ASP A 73 15.92 6.28 -12.75
N HIS A 74 16.21 7.56 -12.50
CA HIS A 74 16.16 8.13 -11.15
C HIS A 74 14.75 8.08 -10.55
N GLN A 75 13.71 8.31 -11.36
CA GLN A 75 12.32 8.23 -10.90
C GLN A 75 11.92 6.81 -10.49
N ILE A 76 12.47 5.79 -11.17
CA ILE A 76 12.23 4.38 -10.85
C ILE A 76 12.93 4.01 -9.57
N VAL A 77 14.22 4.35 -9.44
CA VAL A 77 15.02 4.04 -8.26
C VAL A 77 14.40 4.66 -7.02
N HIS A 78 14.03 5.95 -7.08
CA HIS A 78 13.39 6.64 -5.96
C HIS A 78 12.08 5.97 -5.52
N PHE A 79 11.25 5.49 -6.46
CA PHE A 79 10.05 4.76 -6.11
C PHE A 79 10.36 3.36 -5.54
N ILE A 80 11.39 2.67 -6.05
CA ILE A 80 11.84 1.38 -5.51
C ILE A 80 12.31 1.55 -4.06
N ASP A 81 13.11 2.58 -3.78
CA ASP A 81 13.59 2.87 -2.42
C ASP A 81 12.42 3.16 -1.47
N PHE A 82 11.44 3.94 -1.93
CA PHE A 82 10.22 4.20 -1.17
C PHE A 82 9.45 2.91 -0.83
N ILE A 83 9.26 2.00 -1.80
CA ILE A 83 8.49 0.77 -1.55
C ILE A 83 9.25 -0.27 -0.73
N VAL A 84 10.59 -0.25 -0.72
CA VAL A 84 11.42 -1.13 0.10
C VAL A 84 11.58 -0.60 1.52
N SER A 85 11.26 0.68 1.76
CA SER A 85 11.31 1.28 3.10
C SER A 85 10.54 0.45 4.14
N PRO A 86 11.01 0.39 5.41
CA PRO A 86 10.35 -0.35 6.50
C PRO A 86 8.89 0.05 6.75
N HIS A 87 8.53 1.28 6.36
CA HIS A 87 7.16 1.79 6.44
C HIS A 87 6.22 1.07 5.47
N VAL A 88 6.68 0.81 4.24
CA VAL A 88 5.86 0.23 3.17
C VAL A 88 5.95 -1.30 3.14
N CYS A 89 7.15 -1.85 3.35
CA CYS A 89 7.42 -3.28 3.33
C CYS A 89 8.05 -3.78 4.63
N THR A 90 7.77 -5.04 4.96
CA THR A 90 8.43 -5.76 6.04
C THR A 90 9.00 -7.06 5.49
N ASP A 91 10.26 -7.31 5.79
CA ASP A 91 10.96 -8.53 5.39
C ASP A 91 10.43 -9.72 6.20
N LEU A 92 10.24 -10.85 5.52
CA LEU A 92 9.90 -12.10 6.18
C LEU A 92 11.16 -12.80 6.68
N PRO A 93 11.16 -13.31 7.92
CA PRO A 93 12.28 -14.10 8.45
C PRO A 93 12.40 -15.47 7.76
N PHE A 94 11.43 -15.86 6.93
CA PHE A 94 11.45 -17.12 6.18
C PHE A 94 10.98 -16.94 4.73
N GLY A 95 11.67 -17.63 3.82
CA GLY A 95 11.38 -17.67 2.40
C GLY A 95 12.17 -16.63 1.60
N GLU A 96 12.84 -17.10 0.56
CA GLU A 96 13.68 -16.30 -0.33
C GLU A 96 13.14 -16.34 -1.77
N LYS A 97 13.46 -15.30 -2.54
CA LYS A 97 13.28 -15.23 -3.98
C LYS A 97 14.62 -15.13 -4.65
N VAL A 98 14.77 -15.88 -5.75
CA VAL A 98 15.93 -15.82 -6.61
C VAL A 98 15.66 -14.84 -7.74
N LEU A 99 16.40 -13.73 -7.79
CA LEU A 99 16.46 -12.86 -8.95
C LEU A 99 17.56 -13.33 -9.89
N LYS A 100 17.18 -13.65 -11.14
CA LYS A 100 18.13 -13.97 -12.21
C LYS A 100 18.42 -12.70 -13.01
N LEU A 101 19.66 -12.23 -12.94
CA LEU A 101 20.11 -11.13 -13.78
C LEU A 101 20.35 -11.59 -15.22
N SER A 102 20.34 -10.66 -16.16
CA SER A 102 20.73 -10.91 -17.57
C SER A 102 22.18 -11.39 -17.70
N SER A 103 23.01 -11.14 -16.68
CA SER A 103 24.37 -11.65 -16.54
C SER A 103 24.45 -13.09 -16.02
N VAL A 104 23.32 -13.80 -15.87
CA VAL A 104 23.21 -15.18 -15.34
C VAL A 104 23.56 -15.29 -13.85
N VAL A 105 23.86 -14.17 -13.18
CA VAL A 105 24.04 -14.12 -11.73
C VAL A 105 22.70 -14.28 -11.02
N GLU A 106 22.67 -15.15 -10.02
CA GLU A 106 21.52 -15.37 -9.13
C GLU A 106 21.70 -14.57 -7.84
N LEU A 107 20.72 -13.73 -7.51
CA LEU A 107 20.66 -12.98 -6.25
C LEU A 107 19.53 -13.53 -5.38
N PHE A 108 19.83 -13.75 -4.11
CA PHE A 108 18.85 -14.20 -3.12
C PHE A 108 18.33 -13.00 -2.34
N ILE A 109 17.02 -12.79 -2.38
CA ILE A 109 16.35 -11.67 -1.71
C ILE A 109 15.26 -12.25 -0.79
N PRO A 110 15.13 -11.77 0.46
CA PRO A 110 14.06 -12.19 1.34
C PRO A 110 12.69 -11.89 0.73
N ASN A 111 11.69 -12.73 1.03
CA ASN A 111 10.32 -12.40 0.68
C ASN A 111 9.86 -11.18 1.48
N THR A 112 9.27 -10.22 0.78
CA THR A 112 8.71 -9.02 1.40
C THR A 112 7.19 -9.09 1.50
N ILE A 113 6.66 -8.54 2.59
CA ILE A 113 5.23 -8.28 2.77
C ILE A 113 4.99 -6.79 2.65
N ARG A 114 4.03 -6.40 1.79
CA ARG A 114 3.49 -5.04 1.78
C ARG A 114 2.53 -4.84 2.94
N ASN A 115 2.75 -3.78 3.70
CA ASN A 115 1.92 -3.40 4.84
C ASN A 115 0.56 -2.80 4.43
N MET A 116 0.44 -2.36 3.17
CA MET A 116 -0.75 -1.70 2.63
C MET A 116 -0.98 -2.05 1.16
N GLY A 117 -2.19 -1.75 0.65
CA GLY A 117 -2.56 -2.02 -0.74
C GLY A 117 -1.88 -1.07 -1.73
N ALA A 118 -1.71 -1.51 -2.98
CA ALA A 118 -0.98 -0.77 -4.03
C ALA A 118 -1.48 0.66 -4.24
N THR A 119 -2.80 0.89 -4.24
CA THR A 119 -3.38 2.23 -4.38
C THR A 119 -2.91 3.18 -3.27
N ARG A 120 -2.90 2.70 -2.02
CA ARG A 120 -2.50 3.51 -0.86
C ARG A 120 -1.01 3.81 -0.85
N ILE A 121 -0.17 2.86 -1.26
CA ILE A 121 1.27 3.07 -1.43
C ILE A 121 1.51 4.23 -2.40
N ILE A 122 0.81 4.22 -3.54
CA ILE A 122 0.96 5.25 -4.56
C ILE A 122 0.47 6.61 -4.05
N ASP A 123 -0.67 6.66 -3.37
CA ASP A 123 -1.19 7.91 -2.84
C ASP A 123 -0.24 8.50 -1.77
N GLN A 124 0.32 7.65 -0.87
CA GLN A 124 1.34 8.08 0.08
C GLN A 124 2.63 8.55 -0.59
N TYR A 125 3.07 7.86 -1.66
CA TYR A 125 4.24 8.28 -2.43
C TYR A 125 4.05 9.66 -3.06
N PHE A 126 2.86 9.95 -3.60
CA PHE A 126 2.57 11.28 -4.15
C PHE A 126 2.59 12.38 -3.08
N HIS A 127 2.05 12.09 -1.88
CA HIS A 127 2.14 13.02 -0.75
C HIS A 127 3.59 13.25 -0.31
N TYR A 128 4.35 12.16 -0.15
CA TYR A 128 5.77 12.22 0.18
C TYR A 128 6.57 13.05 -0.83
N CYS A 129 6.40 12.83 -2.14
CA CYS A 129 7.08 13.63 -3.15
C CYS A 129 6.68 15.11 -3.08
N LYS A 130 5.41 15.42 -2.83
CA LYS A 130 4.92 16.79 -2.74
C LYS A 130 5.51 17.55 -1.53
N GLU A 131 5.71 16.86 -0.42
CA GLU A 131 6.19 17.46 0.83
C GLU A 131 7.72 17.49 0.93
N MET A 132 8.39 16.43 0.48
CA MET A 132 9.82 16.21 0.76
C MET A 132 10.71 16.34 -0.48
N CYS A 133 10.15 16.28 -1.69
CA CYS A 133 10.93 16.25 -2.94
C CYS A 133 10.47 17.33 -3.93
N SER A 134 10.95 18.57 -3.77
CA SER A 134 10.59 19.70 -4.63
C SER A 134 11.02 19.55 -6.09
N ASP A 135 12.12 18.82 -6.32
CA ASP A 135 12.79 18.75 -7.63
C ASP A 135 12.48 17.47 -8.43
N LEU A 136 11.66 16.57 -7.87
CA LEU A 136 11.35 15.28 -8.49
C LEU A 136 9.88 15.17 -8.86
N GLU A 137 9.59 15.15 -10.17
CA GLU A 137 8.26 14.77 -10.65
C GLU A 137 8.11 13.24 -10.60
N PRO A 138 7.13 12.70 -9.87
CA PRO A 138 6.91 11.25 -9.81
C PRO A 138 6.30 10.71 -11.12
N LEU A 139 6.54 9.43 -11.40
CA LEU A 139 5.91 8.73 -12.52
C LEU A 139 4.37 8.71 -12.38
N GLY A 140 3.69 8.60 -13.52
CA GLY A 140 2.24 8.46 -13.55
C GLY A 140 1.75 7.20 -12.82
N LYS A 141 0.55 7.29 -12.22
CA LYS A 141 -0.07 6.24 -11.40
C LYS A 141 -0.04 4.85 -12.05
N ASN A 142 -0.32 4.74 -13.35
CA ASN A 142 -0.28 3.46 -14.06
C ASN A 142 1.13 2.85 -14.13
N SER A 143 2.16 3.68 -14.31
CA SER A 143 3.55 3.23 -14.30
C SER A 143 3.94 2.72 -12.91
N LEU A 144 3.56 3.44 -11.85
CA LEU A 144 3.79 3.02 -10.46
C LEU A 144 3.08 1.70 -10.12
N ILE A 145 1.84 1.50 -10.57
CA ILE A 145 1.13 0.22 -10.44
C ILE A 145 1.90 -0.90 -11.14
N THR A 146 2.38 -0.65 -12.37
CA THR A 146 3.16 -1.63 -13.13
C THR A 146 4.46 -2.01 -12.42
N ILE A 147 5.14 -1.05 -11.79
CA ILE A 147 6.31 -1.30 -10.95
C ILE A 147 5.92 -2.16 -9.74
N LEU A 148 4.83 -1.83 -9.05
CA LEU A 148 4.35 -2.62 -7.91
C LEU A 148 3.96 -4.06 -8.31
N ASP A 149 3.38 -4.27 -9.49
CA ASP A 149 3.04 -5.60 -10.00
C ASP A 149 4.28 -6.42 -10.40
N THR A 150 5.31 -5.74 -10.89
CA THR A 150 6.60 -6.36 -11.25
C THR A 150 7.39 -6.74 -10.00
N CYS A 151 7.47 -5.83 -9.03
CA CYS A 151 8.08 -6.03 -7.72
C CYS A 151 7.14 -6.85 -6.81
N LYS A 152 6.87 -8.10 -7.16
CA LYS A 152 5.89 -8.94 -6.45
C LYS A 152 6.26 -9.09 -4.98
N ALA A 153 5.42 -8.52 -4.12
CA ALA A 153 5.44 -8.71 -2.67
C ALA A 153 4.14 -9.37 -2.23
N SER A 154 4.19 -10.18 -1.18
CA SER A 154 2.99 -10.74 -0.58
C SER A 154 2.20 -9.60 0.08
N THR A 155 0.90 -9.52 -0.15
CA THR A 155 0.06 -8.63 0.66
C THR A 155 -0.22 -9.29 2.01
N ARG A 156 -0.15 -8.50 3.10
CA ARG A 156 -0.43 -8.99 4.44
C ARG A 156 -1.87 -9.51 4.53
N LYS A 157 -2.06 -10.84 4.53
CA LYS A 157 -3.39 -11.48 4.54
C LYS A 157 -3.92 -11.82 5.93
N SER A 158 -3.07 -11.85 6.97
CA SER A 158 -3.50 -12.16 8.33
C SER A 158 -2.53 -11.60 9.39
N LEU A 159 -3.09 -11.14 10.51
CA LEU A 159 -2.43 -10.56 11.68
C LEU A 159 -2.24 -11.59 12.81
N GLN A 160 -2.06 -12.87 12.51
CA GLN A 160 -1.90 -13.91 13.54
C GLN A 160 -0.49 -13.93 14.17
N GLY A 161 -0.07 -12.77 14.63
CA GLY A 161 0.87 -12.54 15.72
C GLY A 161 0.25 -11.38 16.52
N ILE A 162 -0.34 -11.69 17.67
CA ILE A 162 -1.42 -10.91 18.30
C ILE A 162 -0.92 -9.54 18.75
N ASN A 163 -1.18 -8.49 17.96
CA ASN A 163 -1.25 -7.13 18.50
C ASN A 163 -2.61 -6.97 19.19
N TYR A 164 -2.66 -7.35 20.46
CA TYR A 164 -3.87 -7.31 21.29
C TYR A 164 -4.51 -5.93 21.29
N PHE A 165 -3.72 -4.85 21.32
CA PHE A 165 -4.23 -3.48 21.27
C PHE A 165 -5.02 -3.19 19.98
N ALA A 166 -4.49 -3.61 18.82
CA ALA A 166 -5.17 -3.41 17.54
C ALA A 166 -6.46 -4.25 17.43
N ALA A 167 -6.45 -5.46 18.00
CA ALA A 167 -7.62 -6.34 18.04
C ALA A 167 -8.71 -5.76 18.96
N GLU A 168 -8.37 -5.42 20.20
CA GLU A 168 -9.28 -4.80 21.16
C GLU A 168 -9.85 -3.48 20.65
N ALA A 169 -9.01 -2.61 20.07
CA ALA A 169 -9.50 -1.38 19.47
C ALA A 169 -10.43 -1.66 18.28
N GLY A 170 -10.13 -2.70 17.49
CA GLY A 170 -11.01 -3.16 16.42
C GLY A 170 -12.41 -3.52 16.94
N GLU A 171 -12.46 -4.38 17.97
CA GLU A 171 -13.70 -4.74 18.66
C GLU A 171 -14.40 -3.53 19.29
N ALA A 172 -13.64 -2.58 19.82
CA ALA A 172 -14.16 -1.35 20.40
C ALA A 172 -14.82 -0.45 19.33
N PHE A 173 -14.18 -0.23 18.19
CA PHE A 173 -14.79 0.52 17.08
C PHE A 173 -16.06 -0.15 16.58
N ASP A 174 -16.06 -1.47 16.43
CA ASP A 174 -17.24 -2.23 15.99
C ASP A 174 -18.35 -2.22 17.05
N GLY A 175 -17.97 -2.28 18.33
CA GLY A 175 -18.88 -2.18 19.47
C GLY A 175 -19.56 -0.82 19.59
N ILE A 176 -18.81 0.28 19.49
CA ILE A 176 -19.36 1.65 19.50
C ILE A 176 -20.26 1.86 18.27
N ARG A 177 -19.85 1.38 17.09
CA ARG A 177 -20.69 1.44 15.89
C ARG A 177 -22.04 0.76 16.12
N LYS A 178 -22.04 -0.45 16.71
CA LYS A 178 -23.29 -1.17 17.03
C LYS A 178 -24.17 -0.40 18.01
N MET A 179 -23.57 0.21 19.03
CA MET A 179 -24.31 1.07 19.98
C MET A 179 -24.99 2.26 19.28
N LEU A 180 -24.33 2.85 18.28
CA LEU A 180 -24.93 3.91 17.47
C LEU A 180 -26.03 3.38 16.55
N GLU A 181 -25.82 2.23 15.89
CA GLU A 181 -26.82 1.60 15.02
C GLU A 181 -28.12 1.27 15.74
N ASP A 182 -28.03 0.79 16.99
CA ASP A 182 -29.20 0.52 17.85
C ASP A 182 -29.97 1.82 18.20
N LYS A 183 -29.32 2.99 18.07
CA LYS A 183 -29.89 4.33 18.37
C LYS A 183 -30.16 5.18 17.12
N VAL A 184 -29.93 4.68 15.91
CA VAL A 184 -30.09 5.42 14.64
C VAL A 184 -31.51 6.00 14.47
N THR A 185 -32.53 5.29 14.94
CA THR A 185 -33.93 5.77 14.86
C THR A 185 -34.23 6.95 15.77
N LEU A 186 -33.38 7.23 16.75
CA LEU A 186 -33.56 8.28 17.76
C LEU A 186 -32.70 9.53 17.49
N CYS A 187 -31.65 9.42 16.67
CA CYS A 187 -30.69 10.50 16.46
C CYS A 187 -30.19 10.57 15.01
N THR A 188 -30.44 11.71 14.37
CA THR A 188 -30.00 12.02 12.99
C THR A 188 -28.48 12.13 12.84
N ASP A 189 -27.74 12.37 13.94
CA ASP A 189 -26.28 12.48 13.92
C ASP A 189 -25.56 11.11 13.89
N SER A 190 -26.29 10.01 14.10
CA SER A 190 -25.70 8.67 14.22
C SER A 190 -24.90 8.26 12.97
N GLU A 191 -25.39 8.58 11.77
CA GLU A 191 -24.68 8.28 10.52
C GLU A 191 -23.36 9.05 10.39
N ARG A 192 -23.37 10.34 10.76
CA ARG A 192 -22.18 11.20 10.78
C ARG A 192 -21.14 10.66 11.76
N LEU A 193 -21.57 10.26 12.96
CA LEU A 193 -20.69 9.71 13.99
C LEU A 193 -20.09 8.35 13.57
N ILE A 194 -20.88 7.48 12.94
CA ILE A 194 -20.40 6.22 12.38
C ILE A 194 -19.32 6.47 11.32
N GLU A 195 -19.53 7.44 10.44
CA GLU A 195 -18.53 7.77 9.40
C GLU A 195 -17.26 8.38 9.99
N ASN A 196 -17.40 9.26 11.00
CA ASN A 196 -16.25 9.78 11.75
C ASN A 196 -15.47 8.68 12.46
N LEU A 197 -16.14 7.67 13.05
CA LEU A 197 -15.47 6.52 13.67
C LEU A 197 -14.69 5.70 12.64
N LYS A 198 -15.26 5.46 11.45
CA LYS A 198 -14.53 4.77 10.37
C LYS A 198 -13.29 5.56 9.95
N ARG A 199 -13.43 6.88 9.76
CA ARG A 199 -12.33 7.78 9.44
C ARG A 199 -11.24 7.73 10.51
N ALA A 200 -11.61 7.82 11.79
CA ALA A 200 -10.67 7.76 12.90
C ALA A 200 -9.96 6.40 13.01
N ARG A 201 -10.67 5.28 12.81
CA ARG A 201 -10.07 3.94 12.76
C ARG A 201 -9.06 3.82 11.63
N PHE A 202 -9.38 4.35 10.45
CA PHE A 202 -8.48 4.36 9.31
C PHE A 202 -7.25 5.24 9.55
N TYR A 203 -7.45 6.43 10.12
CA TYR A 203 -6.39 7.34 10.52
C TYR A 203 -5.38 6.68 11.46
N LEU A 204 -5.85 6.08 12.56
CA LEU A 204 -4.98 5.36 13.50
C LEU A 204 -4.23 4.19 12.84
N LYS A 205 -4.90 3.45 11.94
CA LYS A 205 -4.31 2.31 11.24
C LYS A 205 -3.20 2.71 10.26
N SER A 206 -3.26 3.91 9.70
CA SER A 206 -2.40 4.35 8.60
C SER A 206 -1.61 5.61 8.93
N ASP A 207 -2.26 6.76 8.92
CA ASP A 207 -1.61 8.07 8.87
C ASP A 207 -1.08 8.54 10.21
N TYR A 208 -1.69 8.12 11.32
CA TYR A 208 -1.22 8.50 12.65
C TYR A 208 0.28 8.20 12.83
N LYS A 209 0.77 7.06 12.33
CA LYS A 209 2.17 6.66 12.50
C LYS A 209 3.16 7.57 11.79
N VAL A 210 2.80 8.14 10.64
CA VAL A 210 3.70 9.02 9.88
C VAL A 210 3.75 10.43 10.44
N HIS A 211 2.73 10.84 11.20
CA HIS A 211 2.74 12.14 11.85
C HIS A 211 3.57 12.15 13.14
N VAL A 212 3.80 10.99 13.76
CA VAL A 212 4.53 10.91 15.02
C VAL A 212 6.02 11.19 14.80
N THR A 213 6.54 12.19 15.49
CA THR A 213 7.96 12.57 15.47
C THR A 213 8.45 12.98 16.86
N ARG A 214 9.75 13.22 17.02
CA ARG A 214 10.32 13.71 18.31
C ARG A 214 10.18 15.23 18.50
N SER A 215 9.85 15.97 17.43
CA SER A 215 9.90 17.44 17.37
C SER A 215 8.64 18.03 16.74
N SER A 216 7.49 17.40 17.00
CA SER A 216 6.21 17.85 16.44
C SER A 216 5.60 18.92 17.33
N ASN A 217 5.14 20.03 16.74
CA ASN A 217 4.38 21.06 17.45
C ASN A 217 2.95 20.61 17.85
N ILE A 218 2.54 19.40 17.47
CA ILE A 218 1.28 18.79 17.89
C ILE A 218 1.57 17.80 19.02
N ALA A 219 0.96 18.05 20.19
CA ALA A 219 1.15 17.24 21.40
C ALA A 219 0.94 15.74 21.18
N ASP A 220 -0.11 15.35 20.47
CA ASP A 220 -0.44 13.94 20.16
C ASP A 220 0.58 13.25 19.25
N HIS A 221 1.36 14.02 18.50
CA HIS A 221 2.32 13.53 17.52
C HIS A 221 3.75 13.59 18.05
N CYS A 222 4.02 14.43 19.04
CA CYS A 222 5.33 14.48 19.69
C CYS A 222 5.49 13.29 20.64
N CYS A 223 6.27 12.29 20.24
CA CYS A 223 6.48 11.10 21.07
C CYS A 223 7.25 11.39 22.36
N VAL A 224 8.04 12.46 22.40
CA VAL A 224 8.72 12.90 23.63
C VAL A 224 7.70 13.43 24.62
N TYR A 225 6.85 14.35 24.18
CA TYR A 225 5.81 14.94 25.02
C TYR A 225 4.74 13.92 25.43
N ALA A 226 4.14 13.21 24.47
CA ALA A 226 3.02 12.32 24.73
C ALA A 226 3.37 11.04 25.50
N LEU A 227 4.66 10.66 25.59
CA LEU A 227 5.13 9.55 26.44
C LEU A 227 5.75 10.03 27.77
N SER A 228 5.92 11.33 27.97
CA SER A 228 6.50 11.90 29.19
C SER A 228 5.55 11.71 30.36
N ASP A 229 6.01 11.12 31.46
CA ASP A 229 5.24 11.01 32.70
C ASP A 229 5.42 12.27 33.56
N PRO A 230 4.39 13.12 33.74
CA PRO A 230 4.52 14.34 34.54
C PRO A 230 4.80 14.06 36.03
N ASN A 231 4.51 12.84 36.51
CA ASN A 231 4.69 12.47 37.92
C ASN A 231 6.00 11.70 38.17
N GLY A 232 6.66 11.21 37.11
CA GLY A 232 7.83 10.34 37.21
C GLY A 232 9.07 11.01 36.62
N ARG A 233 9.91 11.65 37.43
CA ARG A 233 11.14 12.33 36.94
C ARG A 233 12.05 11.45 36.06
N ASN A 234 12.10 10.14 36.33
CA ASN A 234 12.91 9.19 35.56
C ASN A 234 12.24 8.75 34.23
N PHE A 235 10.96 9.04 34.07
CA PHE A 235 10.14 8.73 32.89
C PHE A 235 9.62 10.02 32.21
N ALA A 236 10.07 11.17 32.68
CA ALA A 236 9.78 12.48 32.11
C ALA A 236 10.91 12.88 31.18
N GLN A 237 10.55 13.46 30.03
CA GLN A 237 11.49 14.13 29.15
C GLN A 237 10.87 15.45 28.70
N ASP A 238 11.66 16.53 28.80
CA ASP A 238 11.27 17.85 28.32
C ASP A 238 11.51 17.98 26.82
N CYS A 239 10.67 18.78 26.17
CA CYS A 239 10.81 19.19 24.78
C CYS A 239 11.47 20.56 24.69
N ASP A 240 12.22 20.78 23.61
CA ASP A 240 12.86 22.06 23.25
C ASP A 240 12.00 22.90 22.27
N HIS A 241 10.76 22.47 22.03
CA HIS A 241 9.79 23.08 21.12
C HIS A 241 8.41 23.20 21.82
N GLU A 242 7.54 24.02 21.24
CA GLU A 242 6.18 24.24 21.75
C GLU A 242 5.18 23.21 21.22
N HIS A 243 4.00 23.13 21.83
CA HIS A 243 2.92 22.23 21.43
C HIS A 243 1.61 22.99 21.19
N ASP A 244 1.67 24.02 20.35
CA ASP A 244 0.59 24.99 20.08
C ASP A 244 -0.27 24.63 18.85
N GLU A 245 0.13 23.63 18.07
CA GLU A 245 -0.62 23.16 16.91
C GLU A 245 -1.58 22.01 17.25
N SER A 246 -2.61 21.82 16.42
CA SER A 246 -3.61 20.76 16.59
C SER A 246 -3.79 19.94 15.32
N CYS A 247 -3.92 18.62 15.46
CA CYS A 247 -4.24 17.73 14.35
C CYS A 247 -5.74 17.53 14.21
N ILE A 248 -6.29 17.87 13.03
CA ILE A 248 -7.71 17.71 12.69
C ILE A 248 -8.20 16.27 12.96
N GLU A 249 -7.44 15.25 12.57
CA GLU A 249 -7.85 13.84 12.74
C GLU A 249 -7.83 13.40 14.21
N CYS A 250 -6.83 13.84 14.98
CA CYS A 250 -6.77 13.56 16.42
C CYS A 250 -7.91 14.25 17.17
N SER A 251 -8.17 15.52 16.82
CA SER A 251 -9.31 16.27 17.35
C SER A 251 -10.63 15.63 16.97
N ASN A 252 -10.78 15.17 15.72
CA ASN A 252 -11.99 14.48 15.24
C ASN A 252 -12.27 13.19 16.00
N LEU A 253 -11.26 12.36 16.26
CA LEU A 253 -11.42 11.17 17.10
C LEU A 253 -11.91 11.54 18.50
N THR A 254 -11.26 12.52 19.13
CA THR A 254 -11.58 12.96 20.49
C THR A 254 -12.99 13.57 20.58
N SER A 255 -13.34 14.46 19.65
CA SER A 255 -14.65 15.10 19.60
C SER A 255 -15.75 14.09 19.33
N THR A 256 -15.54 13.15 18.40
CA THR A 256 -16.50 12.08 18.07
C THR A 256 -16.77 11.21 19.29
N LEU A 257 -15.74 10.78 20.03
CA LEU A 257 -15.95 10.00 21.26
C LEU A 257 -16.70 10.80 22.33
N ASN A 258 -16.39 12.09 22.51
CA ASN A 258 -17.10 12.95 23.46
C ASN A 258 -18.55 13.24 23.04
N GLU A 259 -18.85 13.33 21.74
CA GLU A 259 -20.21 13.45 21.22
C GLU A 259 -21.01 12.18 21.45
N ILE A 260 -20.42 11.00 21.23
CA ILE A 260 -21.08 9.72 21.48
C ILE A 260 -21.36 9.54 22.98
N GLN A 261 -20.43 9.92 23.85
CA GLN A 261 -20.64 9.87 25.28
C GLN A 261 -21.86 10.69 25.70
N ARG A 262 -21.95 11.95 25.22
CA ARG A 262 -23.11 12.82 25.48
C ARG A 262 -24.41 12.24 24.91
N LEU A 263 -24.35 11.63 23.73
CA LEU A 263 -25.52 10.97 23.15
C LEU A 263 -26.03 9.83 24.05
N ILE A 264 -25.14 9.04 24.65
CA ILE A 264 -25.54 7.98 25.61
C ILE A 264 -26.19 8.60 26.85
N GLU A 265 -25.63 9.71 27.36
CA GLU A 265 -26.17 10.45 28.51
C GLU A 265 -27.56 11.05 28.23
N GLU A 266 -27.82 11.48 27.00
CA GLU A 266 -29.10 12.10 26.62
C GLU A 266 -30.19 11.08 26.20
N THR A 267 -29.80 9.91 25.68
CA THR A 267 -30.74 8.94 25.09
C THR A 267 -31.14 7.80 26.01
N GLU A 268 -30.37 7.48 27.04
CA GLU A 268 -30.71 6.44 28.01
C GLU A 268 -31.36 7.05 29.25
N THR A 269 -32.68 6.95 29.33
CA THR A 269 -33.46 7.44 30.49
C THR A 269 -33.57 6.41 31.61
N ASP A 270 -33.32 5.14 31.31
CA ASP A 270 -33.32 4.05 32.29
C ASP A 270 -31.94 3.94 32.95
N GLU A 271 -31.90 4.01 34.28
CA GLU A 271 -30.66 4.09 35.05
C GLU A 271 -29.79 2.84 34.88
N GLU A 272 -30.36 1.64 34.87
CA GLU A 272 -29.60 0.40 34.73
C GLU A 272 -29.04 0.23 33.30
N LEU A 273 -29.84 0.58 32.29
CA LEU A 273 -29.40 0.56 30.89
C LEU A 273 -28.32 1.61 30.63
N PHE A 274 -28.49 2.82 31.18
CA PHE A 274 -27.49 3.88 31.12
C PHE A 274 -26.15 3.41 31.71
N ASP A 275 -26.17 2.89 32.94
CA ASP A 275 -24.97 2.44 33.64
C ASP A 275 -24.21 1.36 32.85
N ARG A 276 -24.96 0.41 32.28
CA ARG A 276 -24.42 -0.67 31.46
C ARG A 276 -23.83 -0.16 30.15
N ALA A 277 -24.56 0.71 29.45
CA ALA A 277 -24.12 1.29 28.18
C ALA A 277 -22.87 2.15 28.40
N MET A 278 -22.86 3.00 29.44
CA MET A 278 -21.75 3.88 29.75
C MET A 278 -20.49 3.09 30.14
N LYS A 279 -20.59 2.10 31.04
CA LYS A 279 -19.43 1.24 31.40
C LYS A 279 -18.84 0.54 30.17
N LYS A 280 -19.70 0.05 29.28
CA LYS A 280 -19.27 -0.60 28.04
C LYS A 280 -18.60 0.37 27.08
N PHE A 281 -19.17 1.56 26.90
CA PHE A 281 -18.59 2.63 26.08
C PHE A 281 -17.24 3.08 26.62
N GLN A 282 -17.10 3.29 27.93
CA GLN A 282 -15.82 3.67 28.54
C GLN A 282 -14.74 2.60 28.32
N SER A 283 -15.08 1.32 28.47
CA SER A 283 -14.14 0.23 28.15
C SER A 283 -13.72 0.26 26.67
N TYR A 284 -14.62 0.57 25.75
CA TYR A 284 -14.26 0.72 24.33
C TYR A 284 -13.39 1.94 24.06
N ARG A 285 -13.68 3.07 24.69
CA ARG A 285 -12.88 4.28 24.63
C ARG A 285 -11.45 4.02 25.10
N GLU A 286 -11.29 3.37 26.25
CA GLU A 286 -9.98 2.99 26.80
C GLU A 286 -9.19 2.12 25.83
N SER A 287 -9.81 1.13 25.18
CA SER A 287 -9.15 0.29 24.18
C SER A 287 -8.65 1.07 22.97
N ILE A 288 -9.41 2.05 22.48
CA ILE A 288 -9.02 2.91 21.35
C ILE A 288 -7.84 3.81 21.75
N GLU A 289 -7.92 4.45 22.92
CA GLU A 289 -6.85 5.29 23.47
C GLU A 289 -5.57 4.47 23.72
N ALA A 290 -5.71 3.26 24.27
CA ALA A 290 -4.61 2.33 24.47
C ALA A 290 -3.94 1.91 23.15
N TRP A 291 -4.70 1.75 22.08
CA TRP A 291 -4.17 1.48 20.75
C TRP A 291 -3.40 2.67 20.19
N LYS A 292 -3.94 3.90 20.28
CA LYS A 292 -3.20 5.13 19.89
C LYS A 292 -1.87 5.24 20.65
N ALA A 293 -1.89 5.02 21.96
CA ALA A 293 -0.68 5.04 22.79
C ALA A 293 0.29 3.91 22.43
N HIS A 294 -0.21 2.73 22.07
CA HIS A 294 0.62 1.62 21.59
C HIS A 294 1.32 1.95 20.26
N LEU A 295 0.63 2.60 19.32
CA LEU A 295 1.22 3.06 18.06
C LEU A 295 2.36 4.06 18.33
N LEU A 296 2.14 5.01 19.23
CA LEU A 296 3.15 5.99 19.64
C LEU A 296 4.39 5.31 20.26
N ARG A 297 4.18 4.36 21.18
CA ARG A 297 5.27 3.58 21.80
C ARG A 297 6.06 2.76 20.78
N SER A 298 5.37 2.12 19.84
CA SER A 298 6.01 1.33 18.78
C SER A 298 6.96 2.19 17.95
N ILE A 299 6.55 3.41 17.59
CA ILE A 299 7.38 4.33 16.79
C ILE A 299 8.59 4.79 17.59
N ASN A 300 8.41 5.17 18.85
CA ASN A 300 9.53 5.55 19.71
C ASN A 300 10.53 4.39 19.94
N GLN A 301 10.03 3.16 20.06
CA GLN A 301 10.86 1.96 20.15
C GLN A 301 11.63 1.69 18.86
N ASP A 302 10.99 1.80 17.70
CA ASP A 302 11.65 1.63 16.39
C ASP A 302 12.73 2.69 16.15
N LEU A 303 12.46 3.96 16.48
CA LEU A 303 13.46 5.03 16.40
C LEU A 303 14.70 4.73 17.26
N ARG A 304 14.51 4.18 18.46
CA ARG A 304 15.61 3.76 19.32
C ARG A 304 16.35 2.54 18.77
N ARG A 305 15.62 1.58 18.20
CA ARG A 305 16.22 0.42 17.54
C ARG A 305 17.11 0.85 16.37
N GLU A 306 16.62 1.71 15.48
CA GLU A 306 17.38 2.23 14.33
C GLU A 306 18.64 2.96 14.80
N ASN A 307 18.50 3.87 15.76
CA ASN A 307 19.64 4.59 16.32
C ASN A 307 20.69 3.67 16.97
N LEU A 308 20.28 2.59 17.63
CA LEU A 308 21.21 1.60 18.19
C LEU A 308 21.93 0.83 17.09
N LEU A 309 21.21 0.43 16.03
CA LEU A 309 21.79 -0.30 14.91
C LEU A 309 22.79 0.55 14.13
N ASP A 310 22.51 1.85 13.95
CA ASP A 310 23.41 2.79 13.25
C ASP A 310 24.71 3.05 14.01
N ASN A 311 24.69 2.92 15.34
CA ASN A 311 25.83 3.18 16.22
C ASN A 311 26.49 1.88 16.73
N LEU A 312 26.10 0.72 16.21
CA LEU A 312 26.63 -0.56 16.64
C LEU A 312 28.08 -0.74 16.16
N SER A 313 28.99 -1.01 17.08
CA SER A 313 30.38 -1.35 16.74
C SER A 313 30.52 -2.81 16.28
N ASN A 314 31.66 -3.15 15.66
CA ASN A 314 31.90 -4.50 15.11
C ASN A 314 31.97 -5.61 16.17
N ASP A 315 32.18 -5.26 17.44
CA ASP A 315 32.27 -6.16 18.59
C ASP A 315 31.01 -6.16 19.48
N GLU A 316 29.98 -5.41 19.10
CA GLU A 316 28.70 -5.34 19.81
C GLU A 316 27.61 -6.15 19.10
N ILE A 317 26.65 -6.65 19.89
CA ILE A 317 25.49 -7.39 19.40
C ILE A 317 24.23 -6.71 19.93
N TYR A 318 23.31 -6.37 19.02
CA TYR A 318 21.97 -5.92 19.39
C TYR A 318 21.06 -7.12 19.63
N LEU A 319 20.48 -7.21 20.83
CA LEU A 319 19.50 -8.22 21.20
C LEU A 319 18.13 -7.56 21.39
N ASN A 320 17.19 -7.85 20.51
CA ASN A 320 15.79 -7.47 20.70
C ASN A 320 15.04 -8.58 21.43
N LEU A 321 14.58 -8.30 22.64
CA LEU A 321 13.78 -9.23 23.44
C LEU A 321 12.31 -8.78 23.42
N ASP A 322 11.52 -9.48 22.62
CA ASP A 322 10.08 -9.26 22.55
C ASP A 322 9.35 -10.09 23.61
N TRP A 323 8.93 -9.45 24.70
CA TRP A 323 8.18 -10.07 25.80
C TRP A 323 6.65 -10.04 25.56
N THR A 324 6.17 -9.90 24.32
CA THR A 324 4.75 -9.67 24.01
C THR A 324 3.85 -10.92 23.99
N MET A 325 4.29 -12.07 24.49
CA MET A 325 3.36 -13.15 24.80
C MET A 325 2.82 -12.99 26.21
N LYS A 326 1.87 -12.08 26.40
CA LYS A 326 0.97 -12.16 27.55
C LYS A 326 0.20 -13.46 27.38
N PHE A 327 0.46 -14.43 28.25
CA PHE A 327 -0.39 -15.61 28.40
C PHE A 327 -1.75 -15.08 28.89
N LEU A 328 -2.63 -14.66 27.98
CA LEU A 328 -4.01 -14.35 28.33
C LEU A 328 -4.64 -15.71 28.65
N PRO A 329 -5.04 -16.01 29.90
CA PRO A 329 -6.03 -17.06 30.11
C PRO A 329 -7.21 -16.71 29.22
N VAL A 330 -7.62 -17.68 28.39
CA VAL A 330 -8.66 -17.55 27.36
C VAL A 330 -9.78 -16.64 27.88
N LYS A 331 -9.80 -15.40 27.39
CA LYS A 331 -10.73 -14.34 27.82
C LYS A 331 -12.12 -14.51 27.19
N SER A 332 -12.40 -15.62 26.51
CA SER A 332 -13.79 -15.98 26.20
C SER A 332 -14.41 -16.61 27.43
N ARG A 333 -15.08 -15.80 28.25
CA ARG A 333 -16.26 -16.32 28.95
C ARG A 333 -17.30 -16.56 27.86
N GLU A 334 -17.65 -17.82 27.63
CA GLU A 334 -18.87 -18.18 26.90
C GLU A 334 -20.00 -17.29 27.43
N LEU A 335 -20.80 -16.74 26.52
CA LEU A 335 -21.99 -16.00 26.94
C LEU A 335 -22.88 -16.99 27.69
N GLN A 336 -23.52 -16.57 28.79
CA GLN A 336 -24.43 -17.46 29.52
C GLN A 336 -25.56 -18.00 28.61
N SER A 337 -25.89 -17.28 27.53
CA SER A 337 -26.83 -17.72 26.47
C SER A 337 -26.30 -18.84 25.57
N GLU A 338 -25.01 -19.13 25.59
CA GLU A 338 -24.39 -20.25 24.86
C GLU A 338 -24.29 -21.51 25.75
N PHE A 339 -24.51 -21.36 27.06
CA PHE A 339 -24.46 -22.44 28.04
C PHE A 339 -25.84 -23.07 28.33
N PHE A 340 -26.94 -22.37 28.01
CA PHE A 340 -28.32 -22.80 28.27
C PHE A 340 -29.14 -22.98 26.99
#